data_AF-A0A5K0VFR6-F1
#
_entry.id   AF-A0A5K0VFR6-F1
#
_cell.length_a   1.000
_cell.length_b   1.000
_cell.length_c   1.000
_cell.angle_alpha   90.00
_cell.angle_beta   90.00
_cell.angle_gamma   90.00
#
_symmetry.space_group_name_H-M   'P 1'
#
loop_
_entity.id
_entity.type
_entity.pdbx_description
1 polymer ?
#
loop_
_entity_poly.entity_id
_entity_poly.type
_entity_poly.pdbx_seq_one_letter_code
_entity_poly.pdbx_strand_id
1 'polypeptide(L)'
;MASMAAFLASSPAVSYRSQGASYRTTTTQFTKSISFSAAVDFSPKVLRRRRECCSVRCGLIEPDGGRLVDLVVPESRRDEKRRKAFALPRINLSRIDLEWAHVLSEGWASPLAGFMRQSEFLQTLHFNSVRLTDGSLVNMSVPIVLAVDDGQKEAIGASKSVALFDPAGLNPIAILN
;
A
#
# COMPACT_ATOMS: atom_id res chain seq x y z
N MET A 1 -2.11 -2.02 20.25
CA MET A 1 -3.51 -2.42 19.98
C MET A 1 -3.84 -1.95 18.57
N ALA A 2 -4.14 -2.88 17.66
CA ALA A 2 -4.35 -2.58 16.24
C ALA A 2 -5.70 -1.86 16.03
N SER A 3 -5.68 -0.74 15.29
CA SER A 3 -6.89 -0.05 14.83
C SER A 3 -7.19 -0.53 13.42
N MET A 4 -8.44 -0.91 13.18
CA MET A 4 -8.96 -1.33 11.88
C MET A 4 -10.08 -0.39 11.47
N ALA A 5 -9.99 0.21 10.29
CA ALA A 5 -11.11 0.88 9.65
C ALA A 5 -11.88 -0.07 8.72
N ALA A 6 -13.16 0.24 8.50
CA ALA A 6 -14.09 -0.60 7.74
C ALA A 6 -15.12 0.31 6.99
N PHE A 7 -15.25 0.21 5.66
CA PHE A 7 -15.94 1.08 4.68
C PHE A 7 -17.02 0.33 3.88
N LEU A 8 -17.87 0.96 3.04
CA LEU A 8 -19.16 0.36 2.64
C LEU A 8 -19.51 0.36 1.13
N ALA A 9 -18.59 0.53 0.18
CA ALA A 9 -18.91 0.31 -1.23
C ALA A 9 -17.67 0.16 -2.10
N SER A 10 -17.79 -0.59 -3.21
CA SER A 10 -16.84 -0.61 -4.32
C SER A 10 -17.62 -0.44 -5.63
N SER A 11 -17.03 0.25 -6.60
CA SER A 11 -17.60 0.55 -7.93
C SER A 11 -16.71 -0.02 -9.05
N PRO A 12 -17.22 -0.14 -10.29
CA PRO A 12 -16.74 -1.13 -11.26
C PRO A 12 -15.47 -0.71 -12.02
N ALA A 13 -14.72 -1.73 -12.45
CA ALA A 13 -13.40 -1.62 -13.06
C ALA A 13 -13.39 -0.94 -14.45
N VAL A 14 -12.41 -0.05 -14.66
CA VAL A 14 -12.08 0.59 -15.94
C VAL A 14 -10.86 -0.08 -16.55
N SER A 15 -10.97 -0.52 -17.81
CA SER A 15 -9.89 -1.17 -18.56
C SER A 15 -8.99 -0.15 -19.27
N TYR A 16 -7.67 -0.18 -19.02
CA TYR A 16 -6.69 0.65 -19.73
C TYR A 16 -5.90 -0.17 -20.77
N ARG A 17 -5.75 0.37 -21.98
CA ARG A 17 -4.99 -0.21 -23.10
C ARG A 17 -3.59 0.40 -23.13
N SER A 18 -2.55 -0.39 -22.83
CA SER A 18 -1.15 0.06 -22.91
C SER A 18 -0.56 -0.14 -24.31
N GLN A 19 -0.03 0.94 -24.93
CA GLN A 19 0.83 0.86 -26.11
C GLN A 19 2.30 0.72 -25.65
N GLY A 20 3.02 -0.28 -26.18
CA GLY A 20 4.42 -0.55 -25.84
C GLY A 20 5.40 0.34 -26.61
N ALA A 21 6.36 0.93 -25.90
CA ALA A 21 7.46 1.68 -26.48
C ALA A 21 8.66 0.76 -26.79
N SER A 22 9.18 0.87 -28.02
CA SER A 22 10.33 0.14 -28.55
C SER A 22 11.64 0.83 -28.14
N TYR A 23 12.53 0.15 -27.41
CA TYR A 23 13.87 0.65 -27.11
C TYR A 23 14.91 0.07 -28.08
N ARG A 24 15.75 0.95 -28.65
CA ARG A 24 16.88 0.63 -29.54
C ARG A 24 18.07 0.13 -28.71
N THR A 25 18.68 -0.99 -29.11
CA THR A 25 19.93 -1.49 -28.54
C THR A 25 21.11 -1.05 -29.42
N THR A 26 22.08 -0.33 -28.85
CA THR A 26 23.29 0.12 -29.56
C THR A 26 24.41 -0.89 -29.34
N THR A 27 24.82 -1.54 -30.43
CA THR A 27 25.97 -2.45 -30.52
C THR A 27 27.29 -1.70 -30.32
N THR A 28 28.05 -2.01 -29.27
CA THR A 28 29.43 -1.57 -29.11
C THR A 28 30.39 -2.68 -29.51
N GLN A 29 31.15 -2.44 -30.57
CA GLN A 29 32.25 -3.29 -31.01
C GLN A 29 33.54 -2.80 -30.34
N PHE A 30 34.18 -3.64 -29.54
CA PHE A 30 35.53 -3.37 -29.05
C PHE A 30 36.39 -4.61 -29.30
N THR A 31 37.22 -4.53 -30.34
CA THR A 31 38.24 -5.53 -30.66
C THR A 31 39.60 -5.03 -30.18
N LYS A 32 40.30 -5.83 -29.37
CA LYS A 32 41.76 -6.02 -29.48
C LYS A 32 42.11 -7.45 -29.08
N SER A 33 42.70 -8.17 -30.02
CA SER A 33 43.31 -9.48 -29.84
C SER A 33 44.66 -9.33 -29.15
N ILE A 34 44.88 -10.07 -28.07
CA ILE A 34 46.22 -10.37 -27.56
C ILE A 34 46.28 -11.89 -27.42
N SER A 35 47.16 -12.51 -28.19
CA SER A 35 47.44 -13.94 -28.14
C SER A 35 48.47 -14.23 -27.05
N PHE A 36 48.15 -15.17 -26.16
CA PHE A 36 49.12 -15.83 -25.29
C PHE A 36 48.96 -17.34 -25.46
N SER A 37 50.01 -17.98 -25.95
CA SER A 37 50.13 -19.43 -26.06
C SER A 37 50.73 -19.96 -24.76
N ALA A 38 49.95 -20.72 -23.99
CA ALA A 38 50.47 -21.60 -22.95
C ALA A 38 49.63 -22.87 -22.98
N ALA A 39 50.24 -23.99 -23.40
CA ALA A 39 49.63 -25.30 -23.38
C ALA A 39 49.60 -25.81 -21.93
N VAL A 40 48.40 -25.93 -21.38
CA VAL A 40 48.13 -26.68 -20.15
C VAL A 40 47.03 -27.69 -20.49
N ASP A 41 47.38 -28.96 -20.41
CA ASP A 41 46.45 -30.07 -20.57
C ASP A 41 45.43 -30.05 -19.43
N PHE A 42 44.25 -29.51 -19.72
CA PHE A 42 43.12 -29.56 -18.81
C PHE A 42 42.02 -30.42 -19.44
N SER A 43 41.91 -31.66 -18.97
CA SER A 43 40.79 -32.55 -19.32
C SER A 43 39.46 -31.85 -18.98
N PRO A 44 38.55 -31.62 -19.94
CA PRO A 44 37.28 -30.98 -19.66
C PRO A 44 36.35 -32.01 -19.04
N LYS A 45 36.27 -32.04 -17.71
CA LYS A 45 35.09 -32.61 -17.06
C LYS A 45 33.92 -31.70 -17.45
N VAL A 46 33.10 -32.14 -18.39
CA VAL A 46 31.84 -31.49 -18.76
C VAL A 46 30.91 -31.57 -17.55
N LEU A 47 31.08 -30.63 -16.61
CA LEU A 47 30.04 -30.29 -15.68
C LEU A 47 28.92 -29.71 -16.52
N ARG A 48 27.88 -30.51 -16.79
CA ARG A 48 26.56 -30.00 -17.17
C ARG A 48 26.19 -29.02 -16.08
N ARG A 49 26.51 -27.74 -16.30
CA ARG A 49 25.97 -26.62 -15.55
C ARG A 49 24.49 -26.73 -15.81
N ARG A 50 23.77 -27.33 -14.86
CA ARG A 50 22.32 -27.38 -14.85
C ARG A 50 21.96 -25.90 -14.86
N ARG A 51 21.64 -25.39 -16.06
CA ARG A 51 20.90 -24.16 -16.18
C ARG A 51 19.60 -24.52 -15.52
N GLU A 52 19.51 -24.27 -14.22
CA GLU A 52 18.26 -23.90 -13.61
C GLU A 52 17.83 -22.70 -14.43
N CYS A 53 17.10 -22.98 -15.50
CA CYS A 53 16.36 -22.00 -16.21
C CYS A 53 15.47 -21.42 -15.13
N CYS A 54 15.83 -20.23 -14.64
CA CYS A 54 14.97 -19.45 -13.78
C CYS A 54 13.65 -19.38 -14.53
N SER A 55 12.69 -20.20 -14.14
CA SER A 55 11.40 -20.25 -14.79
C SER A 55 10.77 -18.91 -14.48
N VAL A 56 10.74 -18.04 -15.50
CA VAL A 56 10.11 -16.73 -15.40
C VAL A 56 8.63 -17.00 -15.16
N ARG A 57 8.17 -16.76 -13.94
CA ARG A 57 6.75 -16.81 -13.60
C ARG A 57 6.14 -15.48 -13.99
N CYS A 58 5.34 -15.47 -15.05
CA CYS A 58 4.60 -14.30 -15.52
C CYS A 58 3.31 -14.10 -14.68
N GLY A 59 3.46 -13.89 -13.37
CA GLY A 59 2.33 -13.59 -12.47
C GLY A 59 2.04 -12.09 -12.37
N LEU A 60 0.86 -11.74 -11.85
CA LEU A 60 0.62 -10.39 -11.34
C LEU A 60 1.54 -10.12 -10.15
N ILE A 61 1.93 -8.86 -9.96
CA ILE A 61 2.72 -8.47 -8.79
C ILE A 61 1.90 -8.70 -7.51
N GLU A 62 2.59 -9.12 -6.46
CA GLU A 62 2.00 -9.18 -5.13
C GLU A 62 1.93 -7.77 -4.54
N PRO A 63 0.87 -7.43 -3.78
CA PRO A 63 0.76 -6.15 -3.10
C PRO A 63 1.81 -6.04 -1.99
N ASP A 64 2.15 -4.81 -1.62
CA ASP A 64 3.09 -4.53 -0.52
C ASP A 64 2.62 -5.15 0.80
N GLY A 65 3.54 -5.81 1.51
CA GLY A 65 3.22 -6.61 2.71
C GLY A 65 2.56 -7.96 2.44
N GLY A 66 2.47 -8.38 1.17
CA GLY A 66 2.04 -9.71 0.75
C GLY A 66 0.52 -9.90 0.62
N ARG A 67 -0.30 -8.94 1.06
CA ARG A 67 -1.76 -8.98 0.89
C ARG A 67 -2.37 -7.59 0.79
N LEU A 68 -3.37 -7.44 -0.07
CA LEU A 68 -4.19 -6.23 -0.17
C LEU A 68 -5.03 -6.04 1.10
N VAL A 69 -4.89 -4.88 1.74
CA VAL A 69 -5.64 -4.50 2.92
C VAL A 69 -6.91 -3.75 2.49
N ASP A 70 -7.98 -4.53 2.28
CA ASP A 70 -9.33 -3.99 2.09
C ASP A 70 -9.91 -3.59 3.45
N LEU A 71 -10.21 -2.30 3.58
CA LEU A 71 -10.82 -1.73 4.76
C LEU A 71 -12.31 -1.54 4.54
N VAL A 72 -13.03 -2.31 3.72
CA VAL A 72 -14.50 -2.27 3.56
C VAL A 72 -15.18 -3.27 4.53
N VAL A 73 -16.11 -2.84 5.39
CA VAL A 73 -17.02 -3.74 6.13
C VAL A 73 -17.82 -4.58 5.14
N PRO A 74 -17.88 -5.92 5.33
CA PRO A 74 -18.77 -6.78 4.58
C PRO A 74 -20.24 -6.39 4.76
N GLU A 75 -21.06 -6.60 3.73
CA GLU A 75 -22.47 -6.21 3.67
C GLU A 75 -23.30 -6.65 4.88
N SER A 76 -23.04 -7.87 5.37
CA SER A 76 -23.74 -8.45 6.51
C SER A 76 -23.59 -7.67 7.83
N ARG A 77 -22.50 -6.91 8.01
CA ARG A 77 -22.22 -6.18 9.27
C ARG A 77 -22.36 -4.66 9.14
N ARG A 78 -22.79 -4.17 7.98
CA ARG A 78 -22.84 -2.73 7.68
C ARG A 78 -23.81 -1.98 8.59
N ASP A 79 -25.00 -2.52 8.78
CA ASP A 79 -26.03 -1.86 9.60
C ASP A 79 -25.65 -1.83 11.07
N GLU A 80 -25.02 -2.88 11.58
CA GLU A 80 -24.48 -2.91 12.94
C GLU A 80 -23.41 -1.84 13.14
N LYS A 81 -22.47 -1.73 12.21
CA LYS A 81 -21.42 -0.69 12.24
C LYS A 81 -22.01 0.71 12.10
N ARG A 82 -23.00 0.90 11.22
CA ARG A 82 -23.70 2.17 11.04
C ARG A 82 -24.39 2.62 12.33
N ARG A 83 -25.13 1.72 13.01
CA ARG A 83 -25.74 2.01 14.31
C ARG A 83 -24.70 2.38 15.37
N LYS A 84 -23.58 1.63 15.43
CA LYS A 84 -22.48 1.92 16.33
C LYS A 84 -21.87 3.30 16.06
N ALA A 85 -21.70 3.69 14.80
CA ALA A 85 -21.11 4.96 14.41
C ALA A 85 -21.91 6.17 14.95
N PHE A 86 -23.25 6.10 14.94
CA PHE A 86 -24.09 7.18 15.46
C PHE A 86 -23.93 7.43 16.97
N ALA A 87 -23.48 6.43 17.73
CA ALA A 87 -23.26 6.50 19.17
C ALA A 87 -21.85 6.98 19.57
N LEU A 88 -20.94 7.14 18.60
CA LEU A 88 -19.56 7.56 18.85
C LEU A 88 -19.39 9.09 18.70
N PRO A 89 -18.33 9.67 19.28
CA PRO A 89 -17.90 11.03 18.95
C PRO A 89 -17.68 11.18 17.45
N ARG A 90 -18.06 12.33 16.92
CA ARG A 90 -18.18 12.56 15.47
C ARG A 90 -17.11 13.52 14.99
N ILE A 91 -16.54 13.21 13.82
CA ILE A 91 -15.66 14.10 13.06
C ILE A 91 -16.25 14.22 11.66
N ASN A 92 -16.56 15.43 11.23
CA ASN A 92 -17.02 15.67 9.87
C ASN A 92 -15.79 15.76 8.95
N LEU A 93 -15.76 14.93 7.93
CA LEU A 93 -14.66 14.91 6.96
C LEU A 93 -14.76 16.11 6.03
N SER A 94 -13.60 16.70 5.67
CA SER A 94 -13.55 17.55 4.49
C SER A 94 -13.68 16.69 3.23
N ARG A 95 -13.84 17.35 2.08
CA ARG A 95 -13.84 16.67 0.78
C ARG A 95 -12.54 15.88 0.55
N ILE A 96 -11.40 16.46 0.89
CA ILE A 96 -10.09 15.84 0.70
C ILE A 96 -9.93 14.64 1.64
N ASP A 97 -10.41 14.75 2.88
CA ASP A 97 -10.31 13.64 3.83
C ASP A 97 -11.20 12.46 3.42
N LEU A 98 -12.35 12.73 2.79
CA LEU A 98 -13.20 11.69 2.20
C LEU A 98 -12.50 10.98 1.04
N GLU A 99 -11.79 11.73 0.18
CA GLU A 99 -10.98 11.15 -0.89
C GLU A 99 -9.85 10.27 -0.33
N TRP A 100 -9.17 10.70 0.73
CA TRP A 100 -8.18 9.85 1.43
C TRP A 100 -8.79 8.62 2.09
N ALA A 101 -9.98 8.76 2.70
CA ALA A 101 -10.70 7.62 3.24
C ALA A 101 -11.02 6.58 2.15
N HIS A 102 -11.32 7.03 0.93
CA HIS A 102 -11.54 6.15 -0.22
C HIS A 102 -10.25 5.42 -0.64
N VAL A 103 -9.12 6.14 -0.74
CA VAL A 103 -7.80 5.55 -1.03
C VAL A 103 -7.45 4.46 -0.03
N LEU A 104 -7.67 4.72 1.27
CA LEU A 104 -7.46 3.73 2.32
C LEU A 104 -8.44 2.55 2.21
N SER A 105 -9.70 2.81 1.86
CA SER A 105 -10.74 1.78 1.81
C SER A 105 -10.45 0.68 0.80
N GLU A 106 -9.97 1.05 -0.38
CA GLU A 106 -9.72 0.11 -1.48
C GLU A 106 -8.32 -0.53 -1.39
N GLY A 107 -7.52 -0.18 -0.38
CA GLY A 107 -6.20 -0.75 -0.15
C GLY A 107 -5.10 -0.21 -1.06
N TRP A 108 -5.28 0.96 -1.68
CA TRP A 108 -4.23 1.63 -2.48
C TRP A 108 -2.96 1.92 -1.68
N ALA A 109 -3.12 2.19 -0.38
CA ALA A 109 -2.02 2.40 0.54
C ALA A 109 -1.75 1.16 1.42
N SER A 110 -2.02 -0.05 0.91
CA SER A 110 -1.59 -1.29 1.59
C SER A 110 -0.10 -1.20 1.89
N PRO A 111 0.35 -1.50 3.11
CA PRO A 111 -0.31 -2.27 4.18
C PRO A 111 -1.01 -1.43 5.27
N LEU A 112 -1.26 -0.14 5.07
CA LEU A 112 -1.89 0.71 6.09
C LEU A 112 -3.30 0.22 6.44
N ALA A 113 -3.60 0.15 7.74
CA ALA A 113 -4.90 -0.28 8.26
C ALA A 113 -5.86 0.88 8.60
N GLY A 114 -5.46 2.11 8.28
CA GLY A 114 -6.17 3.36 8.54
C GLY A 114 -5.28 4.58 8.32
N PHE A 115 -5.69 5.74 8.82
CA PHE A 115 -4.83 6.92 8.83
C PHE A 115 -3.56 6.67 9.64
N MET A 116 -2.45 7.25 9.18
CA MET A 116 -1.14 7.03 9.78
C MET A 116 -1.12 7.46 11.24
N ARG A 117 -0.59 6.59 12.09
CA ARG A 117 -0.19 6.92 13.47
C ARG A 117 1.08 7.75 13.46
N GLN A 118 1.40 8.35 14.60
CA GLN A 118 2.63 9.15 14.77
C GLN A 118 3.90 8.42 14.31
N SER A 119 4.03 7.12 14.62
CA SER A 119 5.20 6.33 14.22
C SER A 119 5.31 6.16 12.70
N GLU A 120 4.19 5.91 12.02
CA GLU A 120 4.14 5.73 10.56
C GLU A 120 4.37 7.06 9.85
N PHE A 121 3.74 8.13 10.35
CA PHE A 121 3.91 9.50 9.86
C PHE A 121 5.37 9.95 9.89
N LEU A 122 6.07 9.76 11.02
CA LEU A 122 7.48 10.14 11.14
C LEU A 122 8.37 9.32 10.21
N GLN A 123 8.08 8.03 10.01
CA GLN A 123 8.85 7.20 9.09
C GLN A 123 8.65 7.63 7.65
N THR A 124 7.40 7.92 7.25
CA THR A 124 7.09 8.47 5.92
C THR A 124 7.83 9.78 5.68
N LEU A 125 7.80 10.72 6.63
CA LEU A 125 8.48 12.01 6.48
C LEU A 125 10.00 11.89 6.36
N HIS A 126 10.63 11.02 7.16
CA HIS A 126 12.09 10.95 7.22
C HIS A 126 12.70 9.96 6.24
N PHE A 127 11.98 8.90 5.88
CA PHE A 127 12.54 7.76 5.15
C PHE A 127 11.75 7.39 3.89
N ASN A 128 10.65 8.07 3.58
CA ASN A 128 9.74 7.72 2.49
C ASN A 128 9.32 6.23 2.50
N SER A 129 9.27 5.64 3.70
CA SER A 129 8.99 4.22 3.89
C SER A 129 8.36 3.98 5.25
N VAL A 130 7.66 2.85 5.39
CA VAL A 130 7.12 2.37 6.67
C VAL A 130 7.65 0.97 6.94
N ARG A 131 8.03 0.71 8.19
CA ARG A 131 8.52 -0.59 8.65
C ARG A 131 7.36 -1.45 9.18
N LEU A 132 7.22 -2.64 8.61
CA LEU A 132 6.24 -3.64 9.03
C LEU A 132 6.71 -4.43 10.26
N THR A 133 5.78 -5.17 10.87
CA THR A 133 6.05 -5.99 12.07
C THR A 133 7.02 -7.14 11.81
N ASP A 134 7.08 -7.63 10.57
CA ASP A 134 8.04 -8.63 10.12
C ASP A 134 9.45 -8.04 9.85
N GLY A 135 9.60 -6.72 10.00
CA GLY A 135 10.83 -5.99 9.78
C GLY A 135 11.07 -5.55 8.33
N SER A 136 10.19 -5.91 7.39
CA SER A 136 10.25 -5.46 6.01
C SER A 136 9.92 -3.96 5.88
N LEU A 137 10.39 -3.35 4.80
CA LEU A 137 10.16 -1.94 4.49
C LEU A 137 9.32 -1.82 3.23
N VAL A 138 8.27 -1.00 3.30
CA VAL A 138 7.40 -0.67 2.16
C VAL A 138 7.54 0.80 1.80
N ASN A 139 7.43 1.14 0.52
CA ASN A 139 7.50 2.53 0.08
C ASN A 139 6.24 3.29 0.50
N MET A 140 6.42 4.40 1.21
CA MET A 140 5.35 5.28 1.67
C MET A 140 5.92 6.70 1.79
N SER A 141 5.86 7.44 0.69
CA SER A 141 6.48 8.77 0.55
C SER A 141 5.56 9.94 0.88
N VAL A 142 4.24 9.71 0.99
CA VAL A 142 3.25 10.76 1.22
C VAL A 142 2.49 10.48 2.51
N PRO A 143 2.42 11.43 3.46
CA PRO A 143 1.62 11.29 4.66
C PRO A 143 0.12 11.18 4.37
N ILE A 144 -0.52 10.13 4.89
CA ILE A 144 -1.98 9.95 4.84
C ILE A 144 -2.52 10.10 6.27
N VAL A 145 -2.87 11.32 6.64
CA VAL A 145 -3.26 11.70 8.00
C VAL A 145 -4.61 12.42 8.00
N LEU A 146 -5.32 12.33 9.13
CA LEU A 146 -6.52 13.10 9.39
C LEU A 146 -6.19 14.20 10.40
N ALA A 147 -6.25 15.46 9.96
CA ALA A 147 -6.06 16.60 10.85
C ALA A 147 -7.33 16.84 11.68
N VAL A 148 -7.15 17.23 12.94
CA VAL A 148 -8.25 17.57 13.86
C VAL A 148 -7.92 18.86 14.59
N ASP A 149 -8.95 19.67 14.82
CA ASP A 149 -8.84 20.91 15.58
C ASP A 149 -8.83 20.62 17.10
N ASP A 150 -8.34 21.57 17.90
CA ASP A 150 -8.32 21.43 19.36
C ASP A 150 -9.71 21.18 19.96
N GLY A 151 -10.74 21.87 19.44
CA GLY A 151 -12.13 21.64 19.88
C GLY A 151 -12.65 20.24 19.52
N GLN A 152 -12.24 19.68 18.38
CA GLN A 152 -12.59 18.30 18.01
C GLN A 152 -11.85 17.30 18.91
N LYS A 153 -10.56 17.54 19.18
CA LYS A 153 -9.75 16.74 20.09
C LYS A 153 -10.35 16.70 21.50
N GLU A 154 -10.81 17.83 22.02
CA GLU A 154 -11.51 17.90 23.30
C GLU A 154 -12.82 17.12 23.29
N ALA A 155 -13.62 17.25 22.22
CA ALA A 155 -14.88 16.52 22.06
C ALA A 155 -14.71 14.99 21.98
N ILE A 156 -13.60 14.52 21.40
CA ILE A 156 -13.24 13.09 21.39
C ILE A 156 -12.86 12.63 22.80
N GLY A 157 -12.10 13.45 23.53
CA GLY A 157 -11.66 13.18 24.89
C GLY A 157 -10.87 11.88 25.00
N ALA A 158 -11.29 10.99 25.91
CA ALA A 158 -10.66 9.68 26.14
C ALA A 158 -11.27 8.54 25.30
N SER A 159 -12.13 8.86 24.31
CA SER A 159 -12.81 7.86 23.49
C SER A 159 -11.80 7.13 22.61
N LYS A 160 -11.84 5.79 22.63
CA LYS A 160 -10.97 4.94 21.81
C LYS A 160 -11.40 4.88 20.34
N SER A 161 -12.68 5.14 20.08
CA SER A 161 -13.24 5.05 18.73
C SER A 161 -14.02 6.31 18.40
N VAL A 162 -13.90 6.75 17.15
CA VAL A 162 -14.57 7.93 16.61
C VAL A 162 -15.25 7.59 15.30
N ALA A 163 -16.37 8.23 15.01
CA ALA A 163 -17.10 8.07 13.76
C ALA A 163 -16.77 9.23 12.82
N LEU A 164 -16.47 8.89 11.57
CA LEU A 164 -16.19 9.83 10.49
C LEU A 164 -17.47 10.02 9.69
N PHE A 165 -17.91 11.26 9.57
CA PHE A 165 -19.14 11.65 8.85
C PHE A 165 -18.80 12.31 7.51
N ASP A 166 -19.75 12.27 6.59
CA ASP A 166 -19.66 13.00 5.33
C ASP A 166 -19.50 14.51 5.56
N PRO A 167 -19.03 15.28 4.55
CA PRO A 167 -18.93 16.73 4.66
C PRO A 167 -20.26 17.43 4.98
N ALA A 168 -21.39 16.78 4.66
CA ALA A 168 -22.73 17.25 4.99
C ALA A 168 -23.13 16.98 6.46
N GLY A 169 -22.43 16.10 7.17
CA GLY A 169 -22.71 15.71 8.56
C GLY A 169 -23.94 14.80 8.73
N LEU A 170 -24.47 14.24 7.64
CA LEU A 170 -25.70 13.44 7.63
C LEU A 170 -25.42 11.94 7.78
N ASN A 171 -24.38 11.44 7.10
CA ASN A 171 -24.14 10.00 6.97
C ASN A 171 -22.78 9.60 7.58
N PRO A 172 -22.73 8.54 8.41
CA PRO A 172 -21.48 7.97 8.85
C PRO A 172 -20.81 7.19 7.71
N ILE A 173 -19.56 7.51 7.43
CA ILE A 173 -18.73 6.92 6.38
C ILE A 173 -17.84 5.82 6.95
N ALA A 174 -17.21 6.07 8.10
CA ALA A 174 -16.24 5.15 8.71
C ALA A 174 -16.25 5.21 10.23
N ILE A 175 -15.62 4.21 10.84
CA ILE A 175 -15.23 4.23 12.26
C ILE A 175 -13.72 4.07 12.33
N LEU A 176 -13.07 5.01 13.01
CA LEU A 176 -11.65 4.93 13.37
C LEU A 176 -11.56 4.37 14.80
N ASN A 177 -10.85 3.25 14.97
CA ASN A 177 -10.78 2.50 16.24
C ASN A 177 -9.47 2.70 17.01
#